data_AF-A0A965ETN7-F1
#
_entry.id   AF-A0A965ETN7-F1
#
_cell.length_a   1.000
_cell.length_b   1.000
_cell.length_c   1.000
_cell.angle_alpha   90.00
_cell.angle_beta   90.00
_cell.angle_gamma   90.00
#
_symmetry.space_group_name_H-M   'P 1'
#
loop_
_entity.id
_entity.type
_entity.pdbx_description
1 polymer ?
#
loop_
_entity_poly.entity_id
_entity_poly.type
_entity_poly.pdbx_seq_one_letter_code
_entity_poly.pdbx_strand_id
1 'polypeptide(L)'
;YGNPSTKSKVREMVRAGCTKILFFPLYPHYAGATSATANDQFFRALMDETWQPIARIVEPYYDNPMYIEALAQSVEKAYAEADKKPEVLVVSYHGVPKRYLMQGDPYHCHCQKNTRLLKERLGWDDTQIVTTFQSRFGPEEWLQPYTVKEVARLAKEDGKKRIAVIAPAFSADCIETLEEINEEIRESFEHAGGEDFTYIPCLNDSDAHIEALSKIIETNLQGWLD
;
A
#
# COMPACT_ATOMS: atom_id res chain seq x y z
N TYR A 1 16.45 -7.38 0.92
CA TYR A 1 17.09 -6.73 2.08
C TYR A 1 16.88 -7.51 3.38
N GLY A 2 15.73 -8.18 3.57
CA GLY A 2 15.52 -9.04 4.73
C GLY A 2 16.17 -10.44 4.64
N ASN A 3 16.10 -11.17 5.75
CA ASN A 3 16.40 -12.60 5.86
C ASN A 3 15.10 -13.34 6.18
N PRO A 4 14.68 -14.36 5.40
CA PRO A 4 15.36 -14.96 4.25
C PRO A 4 15.47 -14.04 3.02
N SER A 5 16.51 -14.24 2.22
CA SER A 5 16.70 -13.52 0.95
C SER A 5 15.93 -14.17 -0.20
N THR A 6 15.58 -13.40 -1.24
CA THR A 6 14.96 -13.94 -2.46
C THR A 6 15.81 -15.05 -3.09
N LYS A 7 17.12 -14.79 -3.23
CA LYS A 7 18.08 -15.74 -3.80
C LYS A 7 18.16 -17.06 -3.02
N SER A 8 18.18 -16.99 -1.68
CA SER A 8 18.20 -18.22 -0.86
C SER A 8 16.93 -19.05 -1.05
N LYS A 9 15.76 -18.40 -1.18
CA LYS A 9 14.48 -19.10 -1.32
C LYS A 9 14.28 -19.68 -2.72
N VAL A 10 14.67 -18.97 -3.78
CA VAL A 10 14.68 -19.53 -5.15
C VAL A 10 15.55 -20.79 -5.21
N ARG A 11 16.78 -20.73 -4.68
CA ARG A 11 17.69 -21.90 -4.63
C ARG A 11 17.11 -23.08 -3.86
N GLU A 12 16.48 -22.81 -2.72
CA GLU A 12 15.82 -23.83 -1.90
C GLU A 12 14.69 -24.51 -2.68
N MET A 13 13.82 -23.73 -3.34
CA MET A 13 12.72 -24.26 -4.16
C MET A 13 13.24 -25.10 -5.33
N VAL A 14 14.25 -24.62 -6.07
CA VAL A 14 14.83 -25.35 -7.20
C VAL A 14 15.49 -26.66 -6.75
N ARG A 15 16.24 -26.65 -5.63
CA ARG A 15 16.82 -27.87 -5.05
C ARG A 15 15.76 -28.89 -4.60
N ALA A 16 14.59 -28.41 -4.19
CA ALA A 16 13.44 -29.26 -3.87
C ALA A 16 12.71 -29.79 -5.12
N GLY A 17 13.18 -29.49 -6.33
CA GLY A 17 12.60 -29.97 -7.59
C GLY A 17 11.49 -29.08 -8.16
N CYS A 18 11.33 -27.85 -7.65
CA CYS A 18 10.34 -26.90 -8.16
C CYS A 18 10.72 -26.43 -9.58
N THR A 19 9.86 -26.71 -10.57
CA THR A 19 10.07 -26.33 -11.98
C THR A 19 9.25 -25.12 -12.42
N LYS A 20 8.33 -24.64 -11.56
CA LYS A 20 7.45 -23.49 -11.82
C LYS A 20 7.32 -22.63 -10.56
N ILE A 21 7.66 -21.34 -10.67
CA ILE A 21 7.60 -20.40 -9.54
C ILE A 21 6.66 -19.25 -9.87
N LEU A 22 5.65 -19.03 -9.02
CA LEU A 22 4.88 -17.79 -9.00
C LEU A 22 5.55 -16.83 -8.02
N PHE A 23 6.02 -15.69 -8.50
CA PHE A 23 6.59 -14.64 -7.68
C PHE A 23 5.54 -13.54 -7.44
N PHE A 24 5.25 -13.27 -6.17
CA PHE A 24 4.24 -12.31 -5.77
C PHE A 24 4.85 -11.19 -4.93
N PRO A 25 5.16 -10.03 -5.52
CA PRO A 25 5.50 -8.83 -4.77
C PRO A 25 4.31 -8.37 -3.92
N LEU A 26 4.46 -8.32 -2.60
CA LEU A 26 3.40 -7.89 -1.67
C LEU A 26 3.27 -6.36 -1.57
N TYR A 27 3.45 -5.68 -2.70
CA TYR A 27 3.15 -4.26 -2.88
C TYR A 27 1.91 -4.18 -3.77
N PRO A 28 0.75 -3.72 -3.26
CA PRO A 28 -0.46 -3.62 -4.08
C PRO A 28 -0.28 -2.72 -5.31
N HIS A 29 0.50 -1.65 -5.12
CA HIS A 29 0.80 -0.64 -6.12
C HIS A 29 2.17 -0.92 -6.74
N TYR A 30 2.27 -0.85 -8.06
CA TYR A 30 3.57 -0.93 -8.71
C TYR A 30 4.34 0.37 -8.52
N ALA A 31 5.61 0.26 -8.15
CA ALA A 31 6.59 1.32 -8.31
C ALA A 31 7.94 0.71 -8.68
N GLY A 32 8.77 1.47 -9.40
CA GLY A 32 10.14 1.10 -9.74
C GLY A 32 10.99 0.82 -8.49
N ALA A 33 10.80 1.65 -7.46
CA ALA A 33 11.52 1.52 -6.19
C ALA A 33 11.10 0.32 -5.33
N THR A 34 9.97 -0.34 -5.63
CA THR A 34 9.43 -1.46 -4.84
C THR A 34 9.27 -2.71 -5.68
N SER A 35 8.14 -2.87 -6.36
CA SER A 35 7.79 -4.04 -7.18
C SER A 35 8.85 -4.36 -8.22
N ALA A 36 9.35 -3.34 -8.95
CA ALA A 36 10.38 -3.58 -9.94
C ALA A 36 11.70 -4.05 -9.31
N THR A 37 12.09 -3.46 -8.17
CA THR A 37 13.29 -3.88 -7.43
C THR A 37 13.16 -5.31 -6.88
N ALA A 38 11.97 -5.70 -6.43
CA ALA A 38 11.70 -7.08 -6.00
C ALA A 38 11.82 -8.07 -7.17
N ASN A 39 11.22 -7.72 -8.32
CA ASN A 39 11.31 -8.51 -9.55
C ASN A 39 12.75 -8.62 -10.06
N ASP A 40 13.50 -7.52 -10.06
CA ASP A 40 14.92 -7.46 -10.38
C ASP A 40 15.74 -8.46 -9.56
N GLN A 41 15.51 -8.52 -8.25
CA GLN A 41 16.20 -9.47 -7.37
C GLN A 41 15.79 -10.92 -7.63
N PHE A 42 14.52 -11.15 -7.96
CA PHE A 42 14.04 -12.46 -8.37
C PHE A 42 14.67 -12.93 -9.68
N PHE A 43 14.70 -12.07 -10.71
CA PHE A 43 15.34 -12.40 -11.99
C PHE A 43 16.85 -12.60 -11.84
N ARG A 44 17.54 -11.78 -11.03
CA ARG A 44 18.97 -12.00 -10.70
C ARG A 44 19.19 -13.35 -10.01
N ALA A 45 18.26 -13.80 -9.16
CA ALA A 45 18.35 -15.13 -8.55
C ALA A 45 18.17 -16.24 -9.59
N LEU A 46 17.23 -16.09 -10.54
CA LEU A 46 17.04 -17.06 -11.62
C LEU A 46 18.27 -17.15 -12.55
N MET A 47 18.97 -16.05 -12.81
CA MET A 47 20.20 -16.05 -13.61
C MET A 47 21.30 -16.98 -13.06
N ASP A 48 21.29 -17.25 -11.75
CA ASP A 48 22.26 -18.15 -11.12
C ASP A 48 21.91 -19.65 -11.27
N GLU A 49 20.67 -19.98 -11.67
CA GLU A 49 20.22 -21.36 -11.81
C GLU A 49 20.55 -21.91 -13.20
N THR A 50 21.23 -23.07 -13.24
CA THR A 50 21.60 -23.72 -14.50
C THR A 50 20.37 -24.15 -15.30
N TRP A 51 19.35 -24.67 -14.61
CA TRP A 51 18.03 -24.94 -15.17
C TRP A 51 17.02 -24.03 -14.49
N GLN A 52 16.67 -22.95 -15.18
CA GLN A 52 15.74 -21.96 -14.64
C GLN A 52 14.31 -22.52 -14.60
N PRO A 53 13.59 -22.38 -13.47
CA PRO A 53 12.18 -22.69 -13.40
C PRO A 53 11.38 -21.70 -14.26
N ILE A 54 10.22 -22.14 -14.75
CA ILE A 54 9.27 -21.26 -15.44
C ILE A 54 8.71 -20.28 -14.40
N ALA A 55 8.79 -18.98 -14.70
CA ALA A 55 8.35 -17.94 -13.78
C ALA A 55 7.04 -17.27 -14.26
N ARG A 56 6.18 -16.93 -13.30
CA ARG A 56 5.09 -15.96 -13.47
C ARG A 56 5.25 -14.89 -12.40
N ILE A 57 4.96 -13.65 -12.74
CA ILE A 57 4.97 -12.52 -11.81
C ILE A 57 3.52 -12.09 -11.64
N VAL A 58 3.07 -11.98 -10.39
CA VAL A 58 1.74 -11.44 -10.08
C VAL A 58 1.71 -9.96 -10.45
N GLU A 59 0.66 -9.55 -11.15
CA GLU A 59 0.41 -8.15 -11.49
C GLU A 59 0.08 -7.31 -10.23
N PRO A 60 0.24 -5.97 -10.30
CA PRO A 60 -0.20 -5.09 -9.23
C PRO A 60 -1.69 -5.29 -8.95
N TYR A 61 -2.08 -5.37 -7.67
CA TYR A 61 -3.44 -5.76 -7.25
C TYR A 61 -4.19 -4.64 -6.51
N TYR A 62 -3.70 -3.41 -6.57
CA TYR A 62 -4.30 -2.22 -5.99
C TYR A 62 -5.78 -1.98 -6.38
N ASP A 63 -6.24 -2.46 -7.52
CA ASP A 63 -7.62 -2.33 -7.99
C ASP A 63 -8.40 -3.65 -7.95
N ASN A 64 -7.83 -4.69 -7.34
CA ASN A 64 -8.52 -5.97 -7.16
C ASN A 64 -9.76 -5.77 -6.27
N PRO A 65 -10.95 -6.24 -6.69
CA PRO A 65 -12.19 -6.02 -5.93
C PRO A 65 -12.13 -6.56 -4.49
N MET A 66 -11.47 -7.69 -4.24
CA MET A 66 -11.33 -8.25 -2.89
C MET A 66 -10.36 -7.45 -2.03
N TYR A 67 -9.33 -6.86 -2.65
CA TYR A 67 -8.43 -5.95 -1.94
C TYR A 67 -9.15 -4.64 -1.54
N ILE A 68 -9.93 -4.07 -2.45
CA ILE A 68 -10.76 -2.89 -2.17
C ILE A 68 -11.81 -3.20 -1.09
N GLU A 69 -12.42 -4.40 -1.14
CA GLU A 69 -13.37 -4.86 -0.13
C GLU A 69 -12.70 -4.95 1.25
N ALA A 70 -11.51 -5.56 1.35
CA ALA A 70 -10.78 -5.67 2.61
C ALA A 70 -10.43 -4.29 3.19
N LEU A 71 -10.01 -3.34 2.33
CA LEU A 71 -9.77 -1.95 2.74
C LEU A 71 -11.05 -1.28 3.25
N ALA A 72 -12.17 -1.43 2.54
CA ALA A 72 -13.45 -0.85 2.92
C ALA A 72 -13.94 -1.40 4.27
N GLN A 73 -13.85 -2.72 4.48
CA GLN A 73 -14.20 -3.35 5.75
C GLN A 73 -13.33 -2.85 6.91
N SER A 74 -12.02 -2.67 6.68
CA SER A 74 -11.12 -2.10 7.68
C SER A 74 -11.52 -0.66 8.07
N VAL A 75 -11.87 0.16 7.08
CA VAL A 75 -12.39 1.52 7.29
C VAL A 75 -13.71 1.52 8.05
N GLU A 76 -14.68 0.71 7.61
CA GLU A 76 -16.00 0.60 8.25
C GLU A 76 -15.88 0.16 9.71
N LYS A 77 -15.02 -0.84 9.99
CA LYS A 77 -14.72 -1.30 11.35
C LYS A 77 -14.14 -0.18 12.21
N ALA A 78 -13.08 0.50 11.73
CA ALA A 78 -12.45 1.58 12.49
C ALA A 78 -13.42 2.74 12.77
N TYR A 79 -14.29 3.08 11.81
CA TYR A 79 -15.30 4.12 11.99
C TYR A 79 -16.43 3.72 12.96
N ALA A 80 -16.76 2.43 13.03
CA ALA A 80 -17.74 1.90 13.97
C ALA A 80 -17.19 1.81 15.41
N GLU A 81 -15.89 1.55 15.56
CA GLU A 81 -15.20 1.45 16.84
C GLU A 81 -14.76 2.81 17.41
N ALA A 82 -14.72 3.86 16.59
CA ALA A 82 -14.33 5.20 17.02
C ALA A 82 -15.39 5.86 17.92
N ASP A 83 -14.97 6.41 19.06
CA ASP A 83 -15.84 7.17 19.98
C ASP A 83 -16.57 8.32 19.28
N LYS A 84 -15.87 8.99 18.36
CA LYS A 84 -16.42 10.02 17.48
C LYS A 84 -16.09 9.68 16.04
N LYS A 85 -17.11 9.69 15.19
CA LYS A 85 -16.95 9.42 13.75
C LYS A 85 -15.98 10.45 13.12
N PRO A 86 -14.91 9.98 12.44
CA PRO A 86 -14.02 10.85 11.65
C PRO A 86 -14.76 11.56 10.52
N GLU A 87 -14.34 12.78 10.18
CA GLU A 87 -14.97 13.66 9.19
C GLU A 87 -14.38 13.49 7.79
N VAL A 88 -13.15 13.03 7.70
CA VAL A 88 -12.43 12.78 6.45
C VAL A 88 -11.46 11.62 6.65
N LEU A 89 -11.39 10.76 5.64
CA LEU A 89 -10.38 9.71 5.52
C LEU A 89 -9.21 10.22 4.69
N VAL A 90 -8.04 10.26 5.30
CA VAL A 90 -6.78 10.57 4.65
C VAL A 90 -6.12 9.25 4.23
N VAL A 91 -6.09 9.01 2.93
CA VAL A 91 -5.44 7.84 2.34
C VAL A 91 -3.99 8.22 2.04
N SER A 92 -3.10 7.87 2.96
CA SER A 92 -1.69 8.27 2.93
C SER A 92 -0.84 7.19 2.26
N TYR A 93 -0.23 7.55 1.14
CA TYR A 93 0.68 6.67 0.40
C TYR A 93 2.13 7.09 0.66
N HIS A 94 3.08 6.15 0.65
CA HIS A 94 4.49 6.53 0.68
C HIS A 94 4.80 7.38 -0.56
N GLY A 95 5.42 8.55 -0.36
CA GLY A 95 5.74 9.47 -1.43
C GLY A 95 6.84 8.92 -2.33
N VAL A 96 6.88 9.43 -3.56
CA VAL A 96 8.02 9.22 -4.45
C VAL A 96 8.39 10.55 -5.11
N PRO A 97 9.66 10.75 -5.51
CA PRO A 97 10.05 11.88 -6.34
C PRO A 97 9.17 12.01 -7.58
N LYS A 98 8.71 13.23 -7.87
CA LYS A 98 7.83 13.52 -9.03
C LYS A 98 8.46 13.10 -10.35
N ARG A 99 9.80 13.09 -10.46
CA ARG A 99 10.45 12.61 -11.67
C ARG A 99 10.10 11.17 -12.03
N TYR A 100 9.80 10.28 -11.07
CA TYR A 100 9.43 8.90 -11.39
C TYR A 100 8.10 8.85 -12.14
N LEU A 101 7.12 9.63 -11.70
CA LEU A 101 5.88 9.83 -12.46
C LEU A 101 6.17 10.36 -13.87
N MET A 102 7.05 11.36 -14.00
CA MET A 102 7.41 11.91 -15.31
C MET A 102 8.18 10.92 -16.20
N GLN A 103 8.81 9.90 -15.61
CA GLN A 103 9.49 8.81 -16.32
C GLN A 103 8.54 7.67 -16.71
N GLY A 104 7.25 7.76 -16.34
CA GLY A 104 6.24 6.75 -16.66
C GLY A 104 6.02 5.71 -15.56
N ASP A 105 6.50 5.96 -14.34
CA ASP A 105 6.16 5.11 -13.20
C ASP A 105 4.65 5.24 -12.89
N PRO A 106 3.89 4.14 -12.86
CA PRO A 106 2.44 4.18 -12.73
C PRO A 106 1.96 4.37 -11.29
N TYR A 107 2.86 4.38 -10.30
CA TYR A 107 2.52 4.39 -8.87
C TYR A 107 1.48 5.46 -8.50
N HIS A 108 1.71 6.71 -8.89
CA HIS A 108 0.78 7.81 -8.60
C HIS A 108 -0.63 7.51 -9.14
N CYS A 109 -0.74 7.04 -10.38
CA CYS A 109 -2.02 6.72 -11.01
C CYS A 109 -2.71 5.53 -10.31
N HIS A 110 -1.93 4.56 -9.83
CA HIS A 110 -2.45 3.44 -9.05
C HIS A 110 -3.03 3.94 -7.72
N CYS A 111 -2.30 4.79 -6.98
CA CYS A 111 -2.77 5.38 -5.72
C CYS A 111 -4.09 6.13 -5.91
N GLN A 112 -4.17 7.00 -6.92
CA GLN A 112 -5.39 7.75 -7.22
C GLN A 112 -6.57 6.83 -7.55
N LYS A 113 -6.32 5.76 -8.33
CA LYS A 113 -7.36 4.80 -8.68
C LYS A 113 -7.79 3.94 -7.47
N ASN A 114 -6.87 3.53 -6.60
CA ASN A 114 -7.21 2.80 -5.36
C ASN A 114 -8.09 3.65 -4.45
N THR A 115 -7.71 4.90 -4.17
CA THR A 115 -8.53 5.83 -3.37
C THR A 115 -9.91 6.02 -3.99
N ARG A 116 -10.00 6.21 -5.32
CA ARG A 116 -11.29 6.36 -6.01
C ARG A 116 -12.17 5.11 -5.86
N LEU A 117 -11.62 3.91 -6.04
CA LEU A 117 -12.37 2.66 -5.91
C LEU A 117 -12.81 2.41 -4.47
N LEU A 118 -11.97 2.72 -3.49
CA LEU A 118 -12.32 2.66 -2.07
C LEU A 118 -13.47 3.61 -1.75
N LYS A 119 -13.41 4.86 -2.21
CA LYS A 119 -14.49 5.84 -2.08
C LYS A 119 -15.80 5.32 -2.68
N GLU A 120 -15.75 4.80 -3.91
CA GLU A 120 -16.90 4.25 -4.62
C GLU A 120 -17.52 3.08 -3.83
N ARG A 121 -16.69 2.18 -3.30
CA ARG A 121 -17.15 1.05 -2.47
C ARG A 121 -17.78 1.49 -1.15
N LEU A 122 -17.28 2.57 -0.54
CA LEU A 122 -17.84 3.13 0.70
C LEU A 122 -19.10 3.98 0.44
N GLY A 123 -19.41 4.30 -0.81
CA GLY A 123 -20.54 5.16 -1.18
C GLY A 123 -20.35 6.61 -0.73
N TRP A 124 -19.10 7.08 -0.67
CA TRP A 124 -18.74 8.41 -0.15
C TRP A 124 -18.56 9.44 -1.27
N ASP A 125 -18.69 10.71 -0.90
CA ASP A 125 -18.42 11.84 -1.79
C ASP A 125 -16.94 12.31 -1.72
N ASP A 126 -16.53 13.16 -2.67
CA ASP A 126 -15.15 13.65 -2.77
C ASP A 126 -14.68 14.51 -1.59
N THR A 127 -15.60 14.97 -0.72
CA THR A 127 -15.25 15.76 0.47
C THR A 127 -14.92 14.91 1.69
N GLN A 128 -15.16 13.59 1.61
CA GLN A 128 -14.98 12.65 2.73
C GLN A 128 -13.68 11.86 2.66
N ILE A 129 -12.93 11.94 1.57
CA ILE A 129 -11.72 11.15 1.35
C ILE A 129 -10.70 11.95 0.54
N VAL A 130 -9.42 11.83 0.90
CA VAL A 130 -8.34 12.53 0.21
C VAL A 130 -7.11 11.63 0.04
N THR A 131 -6.51 11.66 -1.14
CA THR A 131 -5.21 11.01 -1.40
C THR A 131 -4.08 11.94 -0.97
N THR A 132 -3.15 11.47 -0.15
CA THR A 132 -1.95 12.21 0.25
C THR A 132 -0.69 11.36 0.13
N PHE A 133 0.47 12.01 0.18
CA PHE A 133 1.78 11.36 0.08
C PHE A 133 2.69 11.73 1.27
N GLN A 134 3.21 10.72 1.97
CA GLN A 134 4.08 10.85 3.15
C GLN A 134 5.55 10.55 2.83
N SER A 135 6.43 10.58 3.83
CA SER A 135 7.83 10.12 3.81
C SER A 135 8.69 10.78 2.73
N ARG A 136 8.82 12.10 2.78
CA ARG A 136 9.66 12.86 1.83
C ARG A 136 11.11 12.94 2.30
N PHE A 137 12.03 12.65 1.38
CA PHE A 137 13.46 12.80 1.62
C PHE A 137 14.14 13.73 0.61
N GLY A 138 15.04 14.58 1.12
CA GLY A 138 15.86 15.47 0.30
C GLY A 138 15.11 16.65 -0.32
N PRO A 139 15.78 17.42 -1.20
CA PRO A 139 15.29 18.71 -1.69
C PRO A 139 14.46 18.62 -2.98
N GLU A 140 14.36 17.45 -3.62
CA GLU A 140 13.61 17.28 -4.87
C GLU A 140 12.10 17.50 -4.65
N GLU A 141 11.35 17.77 -5.72
CA GLU A 141 9.89 17.80 -5.69
C GLU A 141 9.32 16.37 -5.63
N TRP A 142 8.44 16.10 -4.68
CA TRP A 142 7.78 14.80 -4.51
C TRP A 142 6.30 14.91 -4.88
N LEU A 143 5.63 13.75 -5.00
CA LEU A 143 4.19 13.71 -5.19
C LEU A 143 3.45 14.47 -4.09
N GLN A 144 2.39 15.17 -4.48
CA GLN A 144 1.58 16.04 -3.63
C GLN A 144 0.10 15.61 -3.73
N PRO A 145 -0.72 15.92 -2.71
CA PRO A 145 -0.41 16.73 -1.52
C PRO A 145 0.42 15.99 -0.46
N TYR A 146 1.25 16.72 0.29
CA TYR A 146 2.06 16.13 1.37
C TYR A 146 1.21 15.86 2.61
N THR A 147 1.20 14.64 3.14
CA THR A 147 0.29 14.23 4.23
C THR A 147 0.35 15.17 5.42
N VAL A 148 1.54 15.46 5.96
CA VAL A 148 1.74 16.38 7.10
C VAL A 148 1.16 17.77 6.86
N LYS A 149 1.29 18.31 5.65
CA LYS A 149 0.74 19.63 5.30
C LYS A 149 -0.77 19.58 5.09
N GLU A 150 -1.26 18.51 4.48
CA GLU A 150 -2.67 18.37 4.16
C GLU A 150 -3.52 18.18 5.42
N VAL A 151 -3.07 17.37 6.39
CA VAL A 151 -3.78 17.22 7.67
C VAL A 151 -3.85 18.54 8.44
N ALA A 152 -2.77 19.34 8.43
CA ALA A 152 -2.78 20.67 9.04
C ALA A 152 -3.73 21.63 8.31
N ARG A 153 -3.77 21.58 6.97
CA ARG A 153 -4.69 22.36 6.14
C ARG A 153 -6.15 21.99 6.43
N LEU A 154 -6.47 20.70 6.49
CA LEU A 154 -7.79 20.17 6.83
C LEU A 154 -8.27 20.68 8.19
N ALA A 155 -7.40 20.68 9.21
CA ALA A 155 -7.73 21.20 10.53
C ALA A 155 -7.92 22.72 10.55
N LYS A 156 -6.94 23.46 10.00
CA LYS A 156 -6.86 24.91 10.14
C LYS A 156 -7.78 25.67 9.19
N GLU A 157 -7.86 25.23 7.94
CA GLU A 157 -8.59 25.92 6.87
C GLU A 157 -10.00 25.34 6.71
N ASP A 158 -10.13 24.00 6.67
CA ASP A 158 -11.42 23.33 6.44
C ASP A 158 -12.17 23.03 7.76
N GLY A 159 -11.56 23.32 8.91
CA GLY A 159 -12.15 23.17 10.23
C GLY A 159 -12.40 21.72 10.66
N LYS A 160 -11.76 20.74 10.01
CA LYS A 160 -11.91 19.31 10.32
C LYS A 160 -11.26 19.02 11.68
N LYS A 161 -12.06 18.58 12.64
CA LYS A 161 -11.61 18.26 14.00
C LYS A 161 -11.29 16.79 14.17
N ARG A 162 -11.80 15.93 13.30
CA ARG A 162 -11.67 14.48 13.44
C ARG A 162 -11.25 13.86 12.12
N ILE A 163 -10.13 13.16 12.09
CA ILE A 163 -9.64 12.49 10.87
C ILE A 163 -9.33 11.02 11.14
N ALA A 164 -9.42 10.22 10.08
CA ALA A 164 -8.84 8.89 10.02
C ALA A 164 -7.71 8.86 9.00
N VAL A 165 -6.63 8.14 9.28
CA VAL A 165 -5.51 7.93 8.36
C VAL A 165 -5.36 6.44 8.09
N ILE A 166 -5.25 6.06 6.81
CA ILE A 166 -4.98 4.69 6.35
C ILE A 166 -3.81 4.68 5.37
N ALA A 167 -3.00 3.61 5.39
CA ALA A 167 -1.83 3.46 4.51
C ALA A 167 -1.92 2.22 3.60
N PRO A 168 -2.73 2.25 2.51
CA PRO A 168 -3.00 1.06 1.68
C PRO A 168 -1.86 0.69 0.70
N ALA A 169 -0.72 1.38 0.75
CA ALA A 169 0.46 1.04 -0.04
C ALA A 169 1.25 -0.14 0.53
N PHE A 170 0.99 -0.51 1.79
CA PHE A 170 1.67 -1.57 2.52
C PHE A 170 0.70 -2.69 2.87
N SER A 171 1.17 -3.94 2.71
CA SER A 171 0.40 -5.13 3.08
C SER A 171 0.38 -5.38 4.59
N ALA A 172 1.40 -4.89 5.31
CA ALA A 172 1.54 -5.05 6.75
C ALA A 172 2.20 -3.80 7.36
N ASP A 173 1.89 -3.52 8.62
CA ASP A 173 2.49 -2.40 9.34
C ASP A 173 4.00 -2.60 9.50
N CYS A 174 4.74 -1.50 9.34
CA CYS A 174 6.16 -1.42 9.68
C CYS A 174 6.40 -0.28 10.67
N ILE A 175 7.47 -0.38 11.45
CA ILE A 175 7.81 0.61 12.49
C ILE A 175 7.88 2.02 11.90
N GLU A 176 8.52 2.16 10.73
CA GLU A 176 8.64 3.43 10.00
C GLU A 176 7.27 4.10 9.76
N THR A 177 6.25 3.32 9.36
CA THR A 177 4.91 3.84 9.08
C THR A 177 4.18 4.22 10.37
N LEU A 178 4.36 3.45 11.44
CA LEU A 178 3.72 3.71 12.73
C LEU A 178 4.28 4.95 13.43
N GLU A 179 5.61 5.12 13.41
CA GLU A 179 6.27 6.30 13.98
C GLU A 179 5.88 7.55 13.21
N GLU A 180 6.01 7.57 11.87
CA GLU A 180 5.67 8.74 11.07
C GLU A 180 4.20 9.17 11.20
N ILE A 181 3.27 8.21 11.23
CA ILE A 181 1.84 8.51 11.32
C ILE A 181 1.46 9.02 12.72
N ASN A 182 1.96 8.36 13.77
CA ASN A 182 1.55 8.70 15.13
C ASN A 182 2.34 9.86 15.74
N GLU A 183 3.51 10.20 15.20
CA GLU A 183 4.29 11.36 15.62
C GLU A 183 4.05 12.51 14.63
N GLU A 184 4.68 12.50 13.46
CA GLU A 184 4.68 13.67 12.57
C GLU A 184 3.29 14.09 12.05
N ILE A 185 2.51 13.12 11.54
CA ILE A 185 1.21 13.41 10.93
C ILE A 185 0.19 13.79 12.02
N ARG A 186 0.14 13.04 13.11
CA ARG A 186 -0.75 13.32 14.25
C ARG A 186 -0.43 14.66 14.90
N GLU A 187 0.82 14.93 15.24
CA GLU A 187 1.23 16.20 15.86
C GLU A 187 0.91 17.39 14.97
N SER A 188 1.12 17.28 13.66
CA SER A 188 0.78 18.34 12.70
C SER A 188 -0.73 18.63 12.67
N PHE A 189 -1.56 17.58 12.74
CA PHE A 189 -3.01 17.71 12.81
C PHE A 189 -3.47 18.37 14.12
N GLU A 190 -2.98 17.88 15.26
CA GLU A 190 -3.34 18.38 16.59
C GLU A 190 -2.88 19.83 16.81
N HIS A 191 -1.64 20.17 16.41
CA HIS A 191 -1.12 21.54 16.48
C HIS A 191 -1.88 22.52 15.58
N ALA A 192 -2.46 22.04 14.48
CA ALA A 192 -3.32 22.84 13.61
C ALA A 192 -4.75 23.01 14.13
N GLY A 193 -5.08 22.43 15.29
CA GLY A 193 -6.38 22.52 15.95
C GLY A 193 -7.30 21.32 15.69
N GLY A 194 -6.77 20.19 15.23
CA GLY A 194 -7.44 18.90 15.24
C GLY A 194 -7.65 18.37 16.67
N GLU A 195 -8.62 17.49 16.86
CA GLU A 195 -9.02 16.98 18.19
C GLU A 195 -8.96 15.44 18.27
N ASP A 196 -9.48 14.73 17.27
CA ASP A 196 -9.51 13.26 17.28
C ASP A 196 -8.76 12.70 16.05
N PHE A 197 -7.73 11.90 16.30
CA PHE A 197 -6.91 11.26 15.27
C PHE A 197 -7.05 9.74 15.35
N THR A 198 -7.58 9.12 14.29
CA THR A 198 -7.72 7.67 14.19
C THR A 198 -6.72 7.12 13.18
N TYR A 199 -5.83 6.21 13.61
CA TYR A 199 -5.03 5.42 12.68
C TYR A 199 -5.76 4.11 12.36
N ILE A 200 -5.89 3.80 11.07
CA ILE A 200 -6.40 2.52 10.58
C ILE A 200 -5.18 1.67 10.19
N PRO A 201 -4.90 0.57 10.91
CA PRO A 201 -3.77 -0.30 10.62
C PRO A 201 -3.76 -0.83 9.19
N CYS A 202 -2.58 -1.24 8.72
CA CYS A 202 -2.50 -2.02 7.50
C CYS A 202 -3.37 -3.28 7.60
N LEU A 203 -3.70 -3.87 6.46
CA LEU A 203 -4.55 -5.05 6.44
C LEU A 203 -3.95 -6.27 7.16
N ASN A 204 -2.62 -6.30 7.33
CA ASN A 204 -1.89 -7.30 8.10
C ASN A 204 -2.33 -8.74 7.74
N ASP A 205 -2.65 -9.55 8.73
CA ASP A 205 -3.12 -10.93 8.61
C ASP A 205 -4.65 -11.05 8.72
N SER A 206 -5.40 -9.97 8.45
CA SER A 206 -6.86 -10.03 8.46
C SER A 206 -7.39 -11.07 7.46
N ASP A 207 -8.45 -11.79 7.85
CA ASP A 207 -9.03 -12.86 7.04
C ASP A 207 -9.36 -12.40 5.61
N ALA A 208 -9.97 -11.21 5.47
CA ALA A 208 -10.31 -10.64 4.17
C ALA A 208 -9.07 -10.38 3.28
N HIS A 209 -7.96 -9.97 3.88
CA HIS A 209 -6.71 -9.74 3.14
C HIS A 209 -6.05 -11.04 2.74
N ILE A 210 -5.99 -12.02 3.64
CA ILE A 210 -5.47 -13.36 3.34
C ILE A 210 -6.30 -14.03 2.25
N GLU A 211 -7.62 -13.87 2.28
CA GLU A 211 -8.52 -14.38 1.25
C GLU A 211 -8.25 -13.71 -0.11
N ALA A 212 -8.10 -12.38 -0.14
CA ALA A 212 -7.77 -11.64 -1.36
C ALA A 212 -6.43 -12.10 -1.97
N LEU A 213 -5.37 -12.19 -1.15
CA LEU A 213 -4.05 -12.66 -1.59
C LEU A 213 -4.10 -14.10 -2.10
N SER A 214 -4.79 -14.98 -1.37
CA SER A 214 -4.96 -16.39 -1.76
C SER A 214 -5.70 -16.49 -3.09
N LYS A 215 -6.75 -15.69 -3.31
CA LYS A 215 -7.49 -15.71 -4.57
C LYS A 215 -6.69 -15.22 -5.76
N ILE A 216 -5.86 -14.19 -5.55
CA ILE A 216 -4.92 -13.69 -6.55
C ILE A 216 -3.91 -14.79 -6.91
N ILE A 217 -3.36 -15.48 -5.91
CA ILE A 217 -2.43 -16.61 -6.10
C ILE A 217 -3.10 -17.72 -6.91
N GLU A 218 -4.28 -18.19 -6.50
CA GLU A 218 -5.04 -19.24 -7.20
C GLU A 218 -5.26 -18.88 -8.68
N THR A 219 -5.68 -17.64 -8.94
CA THR A 219 -5.93 -17.15 -10.30
C THR A 219 -4.66 -17.18 -11.15
N ASN A 220 -3.53 -16.74 -10.59
CA ASN A 220 -2.24 -16.73 -11.29
C ASN A 220 -1.61 -18.13 -11.45
N LEU A 221 -2.03 -19.09 -10.62
CA LEU A 221 -1.61 -20.48 -10.69
C LEU A 221 -2.45 -21.33 -11.66
N GLN A 222 -3.51 -20.78 -12.25
CA GLN A 222 -4.32 -21.50 -13.25
C GLN A 222 -3.46 -22.02 -14.41
N GLY A 223 -3.73 -23.26 -14.83
CA GLY A 223 -2.94 -24.00 -15.83
C GLY A 223 -1.59 -24.51 -15.32
N TRP A 224 -1.23 -24.27 -14.06
CA TRP A 224 -0.13 -24.96 -13.37
C TRP A 224 -0.62 -25.96 -12.32
N LEU A 225 -1.76 -25.66 -11.70
CA LEU A 225 -2.49 -26.57 -10.83
C LEU A 225 -3.49 -27.36 -11.69
N ASP A 226 -3.59 -28.66 -11.40
CA ASP A 226 -4.55 -29.59 -12.02
C ASP A 226 -5.99 -29.33 -11.56
#